data_AF-A0A7W6JCP2-F1
#
_entry.id   AF-A0A7W6JCP2-F1
#
_cell.length_a   1.000
_cell.length_b   1.000
_cell.length_c   1.000
_cell.angle_alpha   90.00
_cell.angle_beta   90.00
_cell.angle_gamma   90.00
#
_symmetry.space_group_name_H-M   'P 1'
#
loop_
_entity.id
_entity.type
_entity.pdbx_description
1 polymer ?
#
loop_
_entity_poly.entity_id
_entity_poly.type
_entity_poly.pdbx_seq_one_letter_code
_entity_poly.pdbx_strand_id
1 'polypeptide(L)'
;MNKNAARLGLAAIAAFYVVTGGLWAADYFPLQKFYAQAEVKDAIAEKVGYPAAFDTKEYDDAYAYQQTYALTHPSIVDTENKLALLGSLLLWGTVGLGVGGGVLFLTRRNGKGLPAAPKAE
;
A
#
# COMPACT_ATOMS: atom_id res chain seq x y z
N MET A 1 20.00 20.06 -17.44
CA MET A 1 19.59 18.83 -16.73
C MET A 1 19.86 17.64 -17.65
N ASN A 2 20.78 16.75 -17.27
CA ASN A 2 21.13 15.59 -18.10
C ASN A 2 19.92 14.64 -18.17
N LYS A 3 19.44 14.31 -19.37
CA LYS A 3 18.26 13.43 -19.58
C LYS A 3 18.41 12.09 -18.86
N ASN A 4 19.66 11.62 -18.71
CA ASN A 4 19.98 10.37 -18.04
C ASN A 4 19.71 10.43 -16.53
N ALA A 5 20.01 11.55 -15.86
CA ALA A 5 19.76 11.72 -14.43
C ALA A 5 18.25 11.74 -14.12
N ALA A 6 17.45 12.38 -14.96
CA ALA A 6 16.00 12.40 -14.81
C ALA A 6 15.37 11.00 -14.97
N ARG A 7 15.87 10.21 -15.93
CA ARG A 7 15.43 8.82 -16.14
C ARG A 7 15.80 7.91 -14.97
N LEU A 8 17.01 8.07 -14.43
CA LEU A 8 17.47 7.31 -13.26
C LEU A 8 16.63 7.63 -12.01
N GLY A 9 16.30 8.91 -11.79
CA GLY A 9 15.41 9.31 -10.69
C GLY A 9 14.01 8.71 -10.83
N LEU A 10 13.41 8.78 -12.03
CA LEU A 10 12.11 8.15 -12.32
C LEU A 10 12.13 6.64 -12.14
N ALA A 11 13.18 5.96 -12.58
CA ALA A 11 13.34 4.53 -12.41
C ALA A 11 13.45 4.13 -10.93
N ALA A 12 14.20 4.90 -10.13
CA ALA A 12 14.32 4.65 -8.69
C ALA A 12 12.97 4.83 -7.97
N ILE A 13 12.20 5.86 -8.34
CA ILE A 13 10.85 6.09 -7.81
C ILE A 13 9.92 4.92 -8.16
N ALA A 14 9.91 4.50 -9.43
CA ALA A 14 9.08 3.38 -9.86
C ALA A 14 9.45 2.09 -9.12
N ALA A 15 10.75 1.80 -9.00
CA ALA A 15 11.22 0.63 -8.25
C ALA A 15 10.79 0.68 -6.78
N PHE A 16 10.87 1.85 -6.12
CA PHE A 16 10.40 2.02 -4.75
C PHE A 16 8.91 1.66 -4.61
N TYR A 17 8.02 2.21 -5.43
CA TYR A 17 6.59 1.89 -5.33
C TYR A 17 6.27 0.44 -5.66
N VAL A 18 6.95 -0.15 -6.64
CA VAL A 18 6.73 -1.56 -6.99
C VAL A 18 7.15 -2.48 -5.85
N VAL A 19 8.31 -2.23 -5.23
CA VAL A 19 8.82 -3.05 -4.14
C VAL A 19 7.99 -2.85 -2.88
N THR A 20 7.81 -1.61 -2.43
CA THR A 20 7.07 -1.31 -1.19
C THR A 20 5.59 -1.64 -1.32
N GLY A 21 4.98 -1.33 -2.48
CA GLY A 21 3.59 -1.69 -2.77
C GLY A 21 3.40 -3.21 -2.94
N GLY A 22 4.37 -3.90 -3.55
CA GLY A 22 4.34 -5.35 -3.69
C GLY A 22 4.44 -6.07 -2.34
N LEU A 23 5.36 -5.64 -1.47
CA LEU A 23 5.49 -6.14 -0.11
C LEU A 23 4.23 -5.86 0.71
N TRP A 24 3.69 -4.64 0.62
CA TRP A 24 2.45 -4.28 1.30
C TRP A 24 1.28 -5.17 0.83
N ALA A 25 1.12 -5.35 -0.48
CA ALA A 25 0.07 -6.18 -1.06
C ALA A 25 0.19 -7.66 -0.66
N ALA A 26 1.41 -8.19 -0.62
CA ALA A 26 1.69 -9.58 -0.26
C ALA A 26 1.21 -9.92 1.16
N ASP A 27 1.33 -8.99 2.10
CA ASP A 27 0.86 -9.17 3.47
C ASP A 27 -0.62 -8.74 3.65
N TYR A 28 -1.08 -7.73 2.91
CA TYR A 28 -2.42 -7.16 3.04
C TYR A 28 -3.52 -8.10 2.56
N PHE A 29 -3.37 -8.69 1.37
CA PHE A 29 -4.44 -9.52 0.79
C PHE A 29 -4.71 -10.80 1.60
N PRO A 30 -3.70 -11.56 2.04
CA PRO A 30 -3.92 -12.71 2.91
C PRO A 30 -4.56 -12.32 4.25
N LEU A 31 -4.14 -11.22 4.86
CA LEU A 31 -4.72 -10.75 6.12
C LEU A 31 -6.18 -10.32 5.97
N GLN A 32 -6.51 -9.59 4.90
CA GLN A 32 -7.90 -9.25 4.59
C GLN A 32 -8.75 -10.49 4.33
N LYS A 33 -8.21 -11.47 3.61
CA LYS A 33 -8.93 -12.73 3.37
C LYS A 33 -9.17 -13.49 4.66
N PHE A 34 -8.22 -13.47 5.61
CA PHE A 34 -8.39 -14.05 6.94
C PHE A 34 -9.55 -13.40 7.71
N TYR A 35 -9.63 -12.07 7.71
CA TYR A 35 -10.74 -11.34 8.33
C TYR A 35 -12.08 -11.62 7.64
N ALA A 36 -12.10 -11.65 6.30
CA ALA A 36 -13.30 -12.00 5.56
C ALA A 36 -13.81 -13.43 5.86
N GLN A 37 -12.92 -14.39 6.15
CA GLN A 37 -13.35 -15.73 6.57
C GLN A 37 -14.07 -15.72 7.94
N ALA A 38 -13.74 -14.79 8.83
CA ALA A 38 -14.47 -14.65 10.10
C ALA A 38 -15.91 -14.20 9.83
N GLU A 39 -16.08 -13.20 8.97
CA GLU A 39 -17.41 -12.71 8.56
C GLU A 39 -18.23 -13.78 7.85
N VAL A 40 -17.60 -14.61 7.01
CA VAL A 40 -18.27 -15.74 6.35
C VAL A 40 -18.80 -16.74 7.38
N LYS A 41 -17.99 -17.10 8.38
CA LYS A 41 -18.40 -18.03 9.45
C LYS A 41 -19.57 -17.47 10.26
N ASP A 42 -19.51 -16.20 10.62
CA ASP A 42 -20.60 -15.53 11.36
C ASP A 42 -21.88 -15.47 10.52
N ALA A 43 -21.78 -15.12 9.23
CA ALA A 43 -22.93 -15.07 8.33
C ALA A 43 -23.57 -16.44 8.09
N ILE A 44 -22.79 -17.52 8.09
CA ILE A 44 -23.30 -18.89 8.01
C ILE A 44 -24.00 -19.26 9.33
N ALA A 45 -23.35 -18.98 10.47
CA ALA A 45 -23.92 -19.23 11.79
C ALA A 45 -25.26 -18.49 12.00
N GLU A 46 -25.39 -17.27 11.48
CA GLU A 46 -26.63 -16.49 11.50
C GLU A 46 -27.74 -17.09 10.62
N LYS A 47 -27.38 -17.65 9.45
CA LYS A 47 -28.36 -18.20 8.50
C LYS A 47 -28.92 -19.55 8.90
N VAL A 48 -28.07 -20.46 9.37
CA VAL A 48 -28.46 -21.87 9.63
C VAL A 48 -28.46 -22.23 11.12
N GLY A 49 -27.97 -21.33 11.98
CA GLY A 49 -27.80 -21.58 13.41
C GLY A 49 -26.50 -22.33 13.72
N TYR A 50 -25.91 -22.04 14.89
CA TYR A 50 -24.61 -22.56 15.30
C TYR A 50 -24.42 -24.08 15.13
N PRO A 51 -25.37 -24.97 15.50
CA PRO A 51 -25.15 -26.41 15.37
C PRO A 51 -25.05 -26.86 13.91
N ALA A 52 -25.91 -26.33 13.03
CA ALA A 52 -25.95 -26.71 11.63
C ALA A 52 -24.86 -26.01 10.80
N ALA A 53 -24.32 -24.90 11.28
CA ALA A 53 -23.23 -24.18 10.61
C ALA A 53 -21.95 -25.02 10.50
N PHE A 54 -21.64 -25.81 11.54
CA PHE A 54 -20.46 -26.70 11.55
C PHE A 54 -20.53 -27.82 10.50
N ASP A 55 -21.73 -28.21 10.08
CA ASP A 55 -21.93 -29.25 9.06
C ASP A 55 -21.87 -28.70 7.63
N THR A 56 -21.76 -27.37 7.47
CA THR A 56 -21.67 -26.74 6.14
C THR A 56 -20.24 -26.73 5.64
N LYS A 57 -20.08 -27.06 4.35
CA LYS A 57 -18.77 -27.05 3.68
C LYS A 57 -18.14 -25.64 3.71
N GLU A 58 -18.95 -24.59 3.56
CA GLU A 58 -18.42 -23.23 3.55
C GLU A 58 -17.82 -22.81 4.91
N TYR A 59 -18.39 -23.28 6.02
CA TYR A 59 -17.85 -23.03 7.36
C TYR A 59 -16.51 -23.74 7.57
N ASP A 60 -16.43 -25.00 7.12
CA ASP A 60 -15.24 -25.84 7.25
C ASP A 60 -14.08 -25.30 6.39
N ASP A 61 -14.37 -24.88 5.15
CA ASP A 61 -13.38 -24.25 4.26
C ASP A 61 -12.86 -22.91 4.84
N ALA A 62 -13.74 -22.10 5.43
CA ALA A 62 -13.37 -20.84 6.08
C ALA A 62 -12.51 -21.06 7.32
N TYR A 63 -12.86 -22.07 8.13
CA TYR A 63 -12.09 -22.47 9.30
C TYR A 63 -10.70 -23.01 8.93
N ALA A 64 -10.62 -23.89 7.93
CA ALA A 64 -9.36 -24.43 7.44
C ALA A 64 -8.41 -23.33 6.93
N TYR A 65 -8.95 -22.31 6.24
CA TYR A 65 -8.16 -21.16 5.81
C TYR A 65 -7.61 -20.37 7.01
N GLN A 66 -8.42 -20.09 8.03
CA GLN A 66 -7.97 -19.39 9.24
C GLN A 66 -6.86 -20.15 9.97
N GLN A 67 -7.02 -21.46 10.10
CA GLN A 67 -6.03 -22.32 10.73
C GLN A 67 -4.73 -22.36 9.93
N THR A 68 -4.82 -22.50 8.61
CA THR A 68 -3.66 -22.47 7.71
C THR A 68 -2.93 -21.14 7.79
N TYR A 69 -3.67 -20.02 7.81
CA TYR A 69 -3.10 -18.69 7.95
C TYR A 69 -2.33 -18.53 9.27
N ALA A 70 -2.93 -18.94 10.40
CA ALA A 70 -2.29 -18.89 11.72
C ALA A 70 -1.02 -19.74 11.83
N LEU A 71 -0.91 -20.82 11.05
CA LEU A 71 0.28 -21.68 11.03
C LEU A 71 1.39 -21.18 10.09
N THR A 72 1.04 -20.43 9.06
CA THR A 72 1.95 -20.06 7.97
C THR A 72 2.41 -18.61 8.02
N HIS A 73 1.68 -17.75 8.72
CA HIS A 73 1.99 -16.33 8.83
C HIS A 73 2.50 -16.00 10.24
N PRO A 74 3.41 -15.02 10.38
CA PRO A 74 3.79 -14.48 11.69
C PRO A 74 2.56 -13.88 12.39
N SER A 75 2.71 -13.49 13.66
CA SER A 75 1.58 -13.00 14.45
C SER A 75 0.80 -11.90 13.70
N ILE A 76 -0.52 -11.88 13.86
CA ILE A 76 -1.40 -10.89 13.22
C ILE A 76 -0.92 -9.47 13.54
N VAL A 77 -0.54 -9.23 14.79
CA VAL A 77 -0.01 -7.95 15.28
C VAL A 77 1.26 -7.54 14.56
N ASP A 78 2.20 -8.47 14.34
CA ASP A 78 3.43 -8.17 13.59
C ASP A 78 3.13 -7.83 12.12
N THR A 79 2.17 -8.52 11.53
CA THR A 79 1.75 -8.30 10.14
C THR A 79 1.07 -6.94 9.97
N GLU A 80 0.18 -6.57 10.88
CA GLU A 80 -0.46 -5.25 10.91
C GLU A 80 0.55 -4.11 11.10
N ASN A 81 1.51 -4.28 12.02
CA ASN A 81 2.57 -3.30 12.24
C ASN A 81 3.43 -3.09 10.98
N LYS A 82 3.78 -4.18 10.28
CA LYS A 82 4.50 -4.11 9.00
C LYS A 82 3.67 -3.40 7.93
N LEU A 83 2.39 -3.71 7.83
CA LEU A 83 1.48 -3.06 6.88
C LEU A 83 1.33 -1.56 7.16
N ALA A 84 1.22 -1.16 8.42
CA ALA A 84 1.17 0.23 8.83
C ALA A 84 2.46 0.97 8.46
N LEU A 85 3.61 0.35 8.68
CA LEU A 85 4.91 0.91 8.32
C LEU A 85 5.08 1.06 6.80
N LEU A 86 4.75 0.02 6.03
CA LEU A 86 4.81 0.06 4.56
C LEU A 86 3.80 1.06 3.97
N GLY A 87 2.59 1.12 4.53
CA GLY A 87 1.58 2.12 4.17
C GLY A 87 2.05 3.55 4.45
N SER A 88 2.67 3.78 5.61
CA SER A 88 3.28 5.07 5.96
C SER A 88 4.41 5.45 4.99
N LEU A 89 5.27 4.51 4.63
CA LEU A 89 6.34 4.74 3.65
C LEU A 89 5.80 5.11 2.27
N LEU A 90 4.74 4.44 1.80
CA LEU A 90 4.08 4.79 0.55
C LEU A 90 3.47 6.19 0.62
N LEU A 91 2.78 6.52 1.71
CA LEU A 91 2.19 7.84 1.93
C LEU A 91 3.26 8.93 1.92
N TRP A 92 4.29 8.82 2.76
CA TRP A 92 5.36 9.81 2.81
C TRP A 92 6.17 9.87 1.52
N GLY A 93 6.32 8.75 0.80
CA GLY A 93 6.87 8.73 -0.55
C GLY A 93 6.06 9.58 -1.53
N THR A 94 4.73 9.52 -1.47
CA THR A 94 3.86 10.33 -2.36
C THR A 94 3.91 11.80 -1.99
N VAL A 95 3.87 12.12 -0.70
CA VAL A 95 3.99 13.49 -0.19
C VAL A 95 5.33 14.09 -0.60
N GLY A 96 6.43 13.36 -0.40
CA GLY A 96 7.78 13.81 -0.77
C GLY A 96 7.92 14.08 -2.27
N LEU A 97 7.32 13.25 -3.11
CA LEU A 97 7.30 13.49 -4.56
C LEU A 97 6.41 14.67 -4.97
N GLY A 98 5.26 14.84 -4.33
CA GLY A 98 4.37 15.97 -4.57
C GLY A 98 5.06 17.29 -4.21
N VAL A 99 5.68 17.36 -3.03
CA VAL A 99 6.42 18.54 -2.57
C VAL A 99 7.66 18.79 -3.45
N GLY A 100 8.49 17.77 -3.68
CA GLY A 100 9.70 17.89 -4.49
C GLY A 100 9.42 18.26 -5.95
N GLY A 101 8.39 17.65 -6.54
CA GLY A 101 7.90 17.98 -7.88
C GLY A 101 7.33 19.39 -7.96
N GLY A 102 6.56 19.82 -6.95
CA GLY A 102 6.00 21.15 -6.85
C GLY A 102 7.07 22.24 -6.75
N VAL A 103 8.07 22.07 -5.90
CA VAL A 103 9.20 23.00 -5.76
C VAL A 103 10.01 23.08 -7.07
N LEU A 104 10.30 21.94 -7.71
CA LEU A 104 10.98 21.92 -9.01
C LEU A 104 10.15 22.62 -10.10
N PHE A 105 8.84 22.46 -10.10
CA PHE A 105 7.95 23.12 -11.06
C PHE A 105 7.94 24.64 -10.88
N LEU A 106 7.84 25.13 -9.64
CA LEU A 106 7.86 26.55 -9.31
C LEU A 106 9.22 27.21 -9.64
N THR A 107 10.32 26.58 -9.28
CA THR A 107 11.67 27.09 -9.57
C THR A 107 11.99 27.11 -11.06
N ARG A 108 11.48 26.15 -11.84
CA ARG A 108 11.63 26.15 -13.32
C ARG A 108 10.82 27.25 -14.00
N ARG A 109 9.70 27.68 -13.39
CA ARG A 109 8.85 28.76 -13.91
C ARG A 109 9.49 30.13 -13.67
N ASN A 110 10.14 30.34 -12.52
CA ASN A 110 10.86 31.58 -12.23
C ASN A 110 12.20 31.71 -12.99
N GLY A 111 12.83 30.61 -13.41
CA GLY A 111 14.07 30.64 -14.20
C GLY A 111 13.91 31.04 -15.68
N LYS A 112 12.68 31.13 -16.20
CA LYS A 112 12.39 31.54 -17.58
C LYS A 112 11.89 32.99 -17.71
N GLY A 113 11.88 33.76 -16.63
CA GLY A 113 11.37 35.12 -16.61
C GLY A 113 12.11 36.00 -15.61
N LEU A 114 13.39 36.28 -15.87
CA LEU A 114 13.92 37.58 -15.48
C LEU A 114 13.32 38.61 -16.45
N PRO A 115 12.46 39.55 -16.02
CA PRO A 115 12.26 40.76 -16.82
C PRO A 115 13.63 41.43 -16.97
N ALA A 116 13.96 41.82 -18.20
CA ALA A 116 15.19 42.54 -18.50
C ALA A 116 15.35 43.69 -17.51
N ALA A 117 16.51 43.75 -16.83
CA ALA A 117 16.85 44.89 -16.00
C ALA A 117 16.70 46.16 -16.86
N PRO A 118 15.97 47.19 -16.39
CA PRO A 118 15.83 48.42 -17.15
C PRO A 118 17.24 49.00 -17.37
N LYS A 119 17.55 49.31 -18.63
CA LYS A 119 18.78 50.03 -18.98
C LYS A 119 18.74 51.37 -18.23
N ALA A 120 19.75 51.59 -17.39
CA ALA A 120 20.02 52.92 -16.87
C ALA A 120 20.51 53.78 -18.05
N GLU A 121 19.81 54.89 -18.29
CA GLU A 121 20.26 56.00 -19.14
C GLU A 121 21.49 56.70 -18.54
#